data_AF-A0A537BYF8-F1
#
_entry.id   AF-A0A537BYF8-F1
#
_cell.length_a   1.000
_cell.length_b   1.000
_cell.length_c   1.000
_cell.angle_alpha   90.00
_cell.angle_beta   90.00
_cell.angle_gamma   90.00
#
_symmetry.space_group_name_H-M   'P 1'
#
loop_
_entity.id
_entity.type
_entity.pdbx_description
1 polymer ?
#
loop_
_entity_poly.entity_id
_entity_poly.type
_entity_poly.pdbx_seq_one_letter_code
_entity_poly.pdbx_strand_id
1 'polypeptide(L)'
;MPARLHRALTGAQAAMHPGSATRSTALGLAALVIASALGYWGVSAYRKSQLQTAVTALVKDSSERLQGALAVETGAAPEDTAQMVVKLDDQAQEVDKHVIELRGMSASPNRALVDAAEEYILTVRQILRNQAASHRYHNQVSASERALRDHMRTANRRSGNWIKEAVRVKDRMEKEYFDYRISVDAFGRLLESYPATRKKLALQVGAGLLVEEAVAANARKRVLASSRRVADDVERARQLAAVH
;
A
#
# COMPACT_ATOMS: atom_id res chain seq x y z
N MET A 1 29.82 106.35 36.40
CA MET A 1 28.36 106.56 36.38
C MET A 1 27.93 106.79 34.93
N PRO A 2 26.77 106.32 34.44
CA PRO A 2 25.82 105.27 34.89
C PRO A 2 25.78 104.13 33.82
N ALA A 3 24.95 103.07 33.77
CA ALA A 3 23.96 102.43 34.64
C ALA A 3 23.90 100.94 34.21
N ARG A 4 23.67 100.04 35.17
CA ARG A 4 23.41 98.62 34.97
C ARG A 4 21.99 98.40 34.41
N LEU A 5 21.84 97.45 33.49
CA LEU A 5 20.59 96.74 33.25
C LEU A 5 20.85 95.24 33.36
N HIS A 6 20.24 94.62 34.36
CA HIS A 6 20.10 93.17 34.46
C HIS A 6 18.98 92.70 33.52
N ARG A 7 19.19 91.60 32.81
CA ARG A 7 18.11 90.63 32.55
C ARG A 7 18.69 89.23 32.37
N ALA A 8 18.08 88.30 33.09
CA ALA A 8 18.50 86.93 33.27
C ALA A 8 17.67 85.96 32.39
N LEU A 9 18.20 84.72 32.28
CA LEU A 9 17.49 83.46 31.95
C LEU A 9 17.01 83.37 30.48
N THR A 10 17.09 82.27 29.74
CA THR A 10 17.05 80.82 30.00
C THR A 10 17.32 80.18 28.63
N GLY A 11 18.12 79.11 28.47
CA GLY A 11 17.73 77.76 28.83
C GLY A 11 16.63 77.22 27.92
N ALA A 12 16.99 76.66 26.76
CA ALA A 12 16.14 75.71 26.03
C ALA A 12 17.03 74.67 25.35
N GLN A 13 17.67 73.84 26.18
CA GLN A 13 18.09 72.50 25.80
C GLN A 13 16.86 71.80 25.23
N ALA A 14 16.86 71.51 23.93
CA ALA A 14 15.91 70.61 23.33
C ALA A 14 16.16 69.21 23.93
N ALA A 15 15.40 68.89 24.97
CA ALA A 15 15.29 67.54 25.48
C ALA A 15 14.62 66.69 24.39
N MET A 16 15.44 66.06 23.54
CA MET A 16 15.02 64.83 22.86
C MET A 16 14.71 63.83 23.97
N HIS A 17 13.42 63.63 24.26
CA HIS A 17 12.95 62.51 25.07
C HIS A 17 13.00 61.24 24.22
N PRO A 18 13.94 60.29 24.44
CA PRO A 18 13.94 59.01 23.77
C PRO A 18 13.25 58.01 24.70
N GLY A 19 11.93 58.10 24.86
CA GLY A 19 11.25 57.38 25.94
C GLY A 19 9.98 56.61 25.55
N SER A 20 9.17 57.14 24.64
CA SER A 20 7.82 56.64 24.41
C SER A 20 7.61 56.04 23.02
N ALA A 21 8.17 56.65 21.97
CA ALA A 21 8.00 56.19 20.59
C ALA A 21 8.66 54.83 20.30
N THR A 22 9.79 54.53 20.93
CA THR A 22 10.51 53.24 20.79
C THR A 22 9.80 52.08 21.51
N ARG A 23 9.07 52.36 22.61
CA ARG A 23 8.34 51.33 23.35
C ARG A 23 7.02 50.94 22.67
N SER A 24 6.30 51.91 22.11
CA SER A 24 5.05 51.64 21.37
C SER A 24 5.30 50.94 20.04
N THR A 25 6.36 51.31 19.31
CA THR A 25 6.79 50.62 18.09
C THR A 25 7.30 49.21 18.37
N ALA A 26 8.08 49.00 19.45
CA ALA A 26 8.51 47.67 19.87
C ALA A 26 7.33 46.77 20.29
N LEU A 27 6.34 47.32 21.00
CA LEU A 27 5.11 46.59 21.35
C LEU A 27 4.26 46.23 20.13
N GLY A 28 4.14 47.14 19.16
CA GLY A 28 3.45 46.88 17.90
C GLY A 28 4.12 45.79 17.07
N LEU A 29 5.46 45.82 16.96
CA LEU A 29 6.25 44.77 16.30
C LEU A 29 6.13 43.43 17.03
N ALA A 30 6.22 43.41 18.36
CA ALA A 30 6.06 42.20 19.15
C ALA A 30 4.66 41.58 18.97
N ALA A 31 3.60 42.39 19.00
CA ALA A 31 2.24 41.92 18.76
C ALA A 31 2.06 41.33 17.35
N LEU A 32 2.69 41.94 16.34
CA LEU A 32 2.62 41.48 14.95
C LEU A 32 3.39 40.16 14.74
N VAL A 33 4.54 40.00 15.39
CA VAL A 33 5.30 38.73 15.43
C VAL A 33 4.50 37.63 16.11
N ILE A 34 3.87 37.92 17.25
CA ILE A 34 3.03 36.94 17.97
C ILE A 34 1.81 36.54 17.14
N ALA A 35 1.10 37.51 16.54
CA ALA A 35 -0.05 37.24 15.69
C ALA A 35 0.33 36.40 14.45
N SER A 36 1.49 36.69 13.85
CA SER A 36 2.03 35.95 12.71
C SER A 36 2.47 34.53 13.11
N ALA A 37 3.09 34.36 14.27
CA ALA A 37 3.45 33.05 14.81
C ALA A 37 2.22 32.19 15.11
N LEU A 38 1.17 32.77 15.72
CA LEU A 38 -0.09 32.09 15.99
C LEU A 38 -0.87 31.75 14.70
N GLY A 39 -0.89 32.66 13.73
CA GLY A 39 -1.49 32.42 12.42
C GLY A 39 -0.78 31.28 11.67
N TYR A 40 0.55 31.26 11.69
CA TYR A 40 1.35 30.19 11.10
C TYR A 40 1.12 28.83 11.81
N TRP A 41 1.06 28.82 13.14
CA TRP A 41 0.75 27.63 13.93
C TRP A 41 -0.66 27.10 13.63
N GLY A 42 -1.66 27.96 13.55
CA GLY A 42 -3.03 27.57 13.21
C GLY A 42 -3.12 26.96 11.81
N VAL A 43 -2.52 27.59 10.81
CA VAL A 43 -2.52 27.09 9.42
C VAL A 43 -1.73 25.79 9.29
N SER A 44 -0.57 25.66 9.95
CA SER A 44 0.23 24.44 9.91
C SER A 44 -0.45 23.25 10.60
N ALA A 45 -1.06 23.47 11.78
CA ALA A 45 -1.86 22.46 12.45
C ALA A 45 -3.09 22.03 11.63
N TYR A 46 -3.77 22.99 11.01
CA TYR A 46 -4.90 22.72 10.12
C TYR A 46 -4.48 21.88 8.90
N ARG A 47 -3.40 22.27 8.20
CA ARG A 47 -2.86 21.52 7.06
C ARG A 47 -2.43 20.11 7.44
N LYS A 48 -1.82 19.93 8.61
CA LYS A 48 -1.43 18.62 9.13
C LYS A 48 -2.65 17.75 9.42
N SER A 49 -3.70 18.31 10.02
CA SER A 49 -4.96 17.61 10.30
C SER A 49 -5.67 17.17 9.01
N GLN A 50 -5.72 18.05 8.01
CA GLN A 50 -6.31 17.74 6.71
C GLN A 50 -5.56 16.64 5.97
N LEU A 51 -4.22 16.74 5.95
CA LEU A 51 -3.37 15.68 5.39
C LEU A 51 -3.60 14.35 6.11
N GLN A 52 -3.61 14.36 7.45
CA GLN A 52 -3.83 13.15 8.23
C GLN A 52 -5.19 12.51 7.94
N THR A 53 -6.25 13.31 7.84
CA THR A 53 -7.60 12.83 7.51
C THR A 53 -7.63 12.19 6.13
N ALA A 54 -7.08 12.86 5.11
CA ALA A 54 -7.05 12.37 3.74
C ALA A 54 -6.24 11.06 3.61
N VAL A 55 -5.02 11.03 4.15
CA VAL A 55 -4.17 9.82 4.13
C VAL A 55 -4.84 8.66 4.87
N THR A 56 -5.46 8.94 6.02
CA THR A 56 -6.16 7.92 6.81
C THR A 56 -7.32 7.32 6.04
N ALA A 57 -8.08 8.12 5.28
CA ALA A 57 -9.16 7.61 4.42
C ALA A 57 -8.64 6.64 3.35
N LEU A 58 -7.56 7.01 2.65
CA LEU A 58 -6.95 6.15 1.62
C LEU A 58 -6.40 4.84 2.20
N VAL A 59 -5.75 4.92 3.36
CA VAL A 59 -5.22 3.76 4.07
C VAL A 59 -6.34 2.84 4.53
N LYS A 60 -7.43 3.40 5.06
CA LYS A 60 -8.59 2.64 5.52
C LYS A 60 -9.23 1.90 4.36
N ASP A 61 -9.56 2.58 3.26
CA ASP A 61 -10.19 1.95 2.09
C ASP A 61 -9.29 0.85 1.49
N SER A 62 -7.98 1.12 1.39
CA SER A 62 -7.00 0.12 0.94
C SER A 62 -6.95 -1.09 1.89
N SER A 63 -7.05 -0.88 3.19
CA SER A 63 -7.06 -1.95 4.20
C SER A 63 -8.36 -2.77 4.14
N GLU A 64 -9.51 -2.13 3.97
CA GLU A 64 -10.80 -2.82 3.80
C GLU A 64 -10.81 -3.69 2.55
N ARG A 65 -10.25 -3.20 1.43
CA ARG A 65 -10.06 -4.00 0.21
C ARG A 65 -9.15 -5.19 0.43
N LEU A 66 -8.00 -4.97 1.08
CA LEU A 66 -7.09 -6.06 1.44
C LEU A 66 -7.79 -7.10 2.32
N GLN A 67 -8.52 -6.67 3.34
CA GLN A 67 -9.24 -7.57 4.23
C GLN A 67 -10.27 -8.41 3.48
N GLY A 68 -11.06 -7.77 2.60
CA GLY A 68 -12.02 -8.46 1.75
C GLY A 68 -11.36 -9.47 0.82
N ALA A 69 -10.22 -9.13 0.22
CA ALA A 69 -9.47 -10.02 -0.65
C ALA A 69 -8.85 -11.22 0.10
N LEU A 70 -8.28 -11.00 1.29
CA LEU A 70 -7.72 -12.08 2.10
C LEU A 70 -8.79 -13.00 2.70
N ALA A 71 -10.03 -12.50 2.83
CA ALA A 71 -11.19 -13.32 3.19
C ALA A 71 -11.65 -14.25 2.06
N VAL A 72 -11.36 -13.94 0.79
CA VAL A 72 -11.61 -14.88 -0.33
C VAL A 72 -10.85 -16.20 -0.12
N GLU A 73 -9.65 -16.14 0.46
CA GLU A 73 -8.89 -17.34 0.82
C GLU A 73 -9.56 -18.15 1.97
N THR A 74 -10.57 -17.62 2.66
CA THR A 74 -11.29 -18.30 3.76
C THR A 74 -12.59 -18.99 3.36
N GLY A 75 -13.10 -18.73 2.15
CA GLY A 75 -14.36 -19.30 1.65
C GLY A 75 -14.18 -20.59 0.84
N ALA A 76 -15.26 -21.35 0.67
CA ALA A 76 -15.35 -22.36 -0.39
C ALA A 76 -15.07 -21.68 -1.74
N ALA A 77 -14.33 -22.35 -2.62
CA ALA A 77 -13.96 -21.79 -3.92
C ALA A 77 -15.21 -21.22 -4.61
N PRO A 78 -15.25 -19.92 -4.94
CA PRO A 78 -16.43 -19.33 -5.55
C PRO A 78 -16.76 -20.08 -6.84
N GLU A 79 -18.06 -20.33 -7.06
CA GLU A 79 -18.59 -21.02 -8.25
C GLU A 79 -18.12 -20.35 -9.55
N ASP A 80 -17.69 -19.08 -9.50
CA ASP A 80 -17.05 -18.36 -10.60
C ASP A 80 -15.67 -17.78 -10.19
N THR A 81 -14.61 -18.57 -10.37
CA THR A 81 -13.23 -18.14 -10.13
C THR A 81 -12.79 -17.03 -11.09
N ALA A 82 -13.39 -16.91 -12.28
CA ALA A 82 -13.04 -15.85 -13.22
C ALA A 82 -13.56 -14.49 -12.73
N GLN A 83 -14.81 -14.44 -12.26
CA GLN A 83 -15.37 -13.24 -11.65
C GLN A 83 -14.59 -12.80 -10.40
N MET A 84 -14.11 -13.76 -9.60
CA MET A 84 -13.24 -13.48 -8.46
C MET A 84 -11.92 -12.82 -8.86
N VAL A 85 -11.25 -13.34 -9.90
CA VAL A 85 -10.01 -12.75 -10.43
C VAL A 85 -10.24 -11.32 -10.92
N VAL A 86 -11.32 -11.08 -11.67
CA VAL A 86 -11.71 -9.74 -12.14
C VAL A 86 -11.89 -8.79 -10.95
N LYS A 87 -12.63 -9.22 -9.93
CA LYS A 87 -12.83 -8.42 -8.72
C LYS A 87 -11.53 -8.09 -7.99
N LEU A 88 -10.57 -9.02 -7.92
CA LEU A 88 -9.27 -8.78 -7.31
C LEU A 88 -8.42 -7.78 -8.13
N ASP A 89 -8.45 -7.90 -9.46
CA ASP A 89 -7.80 -6.94 -10.36
C ASP A 89 -8.42 -5.54 -10.22
N ASP A 90 -9.75 -5.43 -10.17
CA ASP A 90 -10.47 -4.17 -9.94
C ASP A 90 -10.09 -3.55 -8.59
N GLN A 91 -10.06 -4.35 -7.52
CA GLN A 91 -9.59 -3.89 -6.21
C GLN A 91 -8.15 -3.38 -6.27
N ALA A 92 -7.26 -4.05 -6.99
CA ALA A 92 -5.89 -3.61 -7.17
C ALA A 92 -5.78 -2.30 -7.98
N GLN A 93 -6.66 -2.08 -8.96
CA GLN A 93 -6.73 -0.84 -9.72
C GLN A 93 -7.24 0.32 -8.86
N GLU A 94 -8.25 0.10 -8.02
CA GLU A 94 -8.72 1.13 -7.08
C GLU A 94 -7.61 1.52 -6.09
N VAL A 95 -6.86 0.55 -5.54
CA VAL A 95 -5.71 0.85 -4.68
C VAL A 95 -4.60 1.61 -5.45
N ASP A 96 -4.42 1.35 -6.74
CA ASP A 96 -3.49 2.10 -7.58
C ASP A 96 -3.88 3.58 -7.70
N LYS A 97 -5.19 3.88 -7.78
CA LYS A 97 -5.69 5.25 -7.74
C LYS A 97 -5.34 5.94 -6.42
N HIS A 98 -5.42 5.23 -5.28
CA HIS A 98 -5.01 5.80 -3.99
C HIS A 98 -3.51 6.11 -3.95
N VAL A 99 -2.65 5.32 -4.60
CA VAL A 99 -1.22 5.64 -4.71
C VAL A 99 -1.03 6.95 -5.49
N ILE A 100 -1.76 7.12 -6.59
CA ILE A 100 -1.70 8.34 -7.41
C ILE A 100 -2.20 9.54 -6.60
N GLU A 101 -3.33 9.40 -5.91
CA GLU A 101 -3.90 10.45 -5.07
C GLU A 101 -2.95 10.85 -3.95
N LEU A 102 -2.38 9.88 -3.23
CA LEU A 102 -1.41 10.12 -2.17
C LEU A 102 -0.17 10.88 -2.69
N ARG A 103 0.34 10.51 -3.86
CA ARG A 103 1.48 11.19 -4.51
C ARG A 103 1.15 12.61 -4.97
N GLY A 104 -0.13 12.90 -5.21
CA GLY A 104 -0.63 14.24 -5.49
C GLY A 104 -0.71 15.13 -4.24
N MET A 105 -0.65 14.56 -3.03
CA MET A 105 -0.70 15.32 -1.79
C MET A 105 0.66 15.96 -1.44
N SER A 106 0.62 17.13 -0.80
CA SER A 106 1.84 17.73 -0.25
C SER A 106 2.28 16.96 1.00
N ALA A 107 3.46 16.33 0.94
CA ALA A 107 4.06 15.63 2.08
C ALA A 107 4.66 16.57 3.14
N SER A 108 4.81 17.87 2.84
CA SER A 108 5.46 18.86 3.72
C SER A 108 4.89 18.90 5.16
N PRO A 109 3.56 18.87 5.37
CA PRO A 109 2.99 18.91 6.72
C PRO A 109 3.28 17.67 7.58
N ASN A 110 3.50 16.50 6.97
CA ASN A 110 3.85 15.26 7.67
C ASN A 110 4.43 14.20 6.72
N ARG A 111 5.73 14.33 6.42
CA ARG A 111 6.41 13.44 5.46
C ARG A 111 6.44 11.98 5.92
N ALA A 112 6.68 11.74 7.20
CA ALA A 112 6.76 10.39 7.76
C ALA A 112 5.44 9.61 7.59
N LEU A 113 4.30 10.29 7.73
CA LEU A 113 2.98 9.70 7.48
C LEU A 113 2.81 9.34 5.99
N VAL A 114 3.13 10.25 5.08
CA VAL A 114 2.96 10.03 3.63
C VAL A 114 3.87 8.91 3.13
N ASP A 115 5.15 8.92 3.52
CA ASP A 115 6.12 7.89 3.13
C ASP A 115 5.68 6.49 3.64
N ALA A 116 5.24 6.40 4.91
CA ALA A 116 4.74 5.14 5.48
C ALA A 116 3.42 4.67 4.83
N ALA A 117 2.53 5.60 4.51
CA ALA A 117 1.27 5.29 3.82
C ALA A 117 1.53 4.82 2.38
N GLU A 118 2.47 5.44 1.67
CA GLU A 118 2.84 5.04 0.32
C GLU A 118 3.40 3.62 0.32
N GLU A 119 4.38 3.31 1.20
CA GLU A 119 4.95 1.97 1.33
C GLU A 119 3.86 0.92 1.61
N TYR A 120 2.92 1.23 2.52
CA TYR A 120 1.82 0.34 2.85
C TYR A 120 0.85 0.13 1.68
N ILE A 121 0.35 1.20 1.05
CA ILE A 121 -0.63 1.11 -0.05
C ILE A 121 0.00 0.42 -1.26
N LEU A 122 1.29 0.65 -1.55
CA LEU A 122 2.03 -0.09 -2.58
C LEU A 122 2.10 -1.58 -2.26
N THR A 123 2.33 -1.94 -0.99
CA THR A 123 2.35 -3.34 -0.53
C THR A 123 0.97 -3.99 -0.70
N VAL A 124 -0.10 -3.30 -0.28
CA VAL A 124 -1.49 -3.75 -0.46
C VAL A 124 -1.78 -4.02 -1.95
N ARG A 125 -1.45 -3.06 -2.82
CA ARG A 125 -1.64 -3.20 -4.27
C ARG A 125 -0.92 -4.42 -4.81
N GLN A 126 0.33 -4.62 -4.42
CA GLN A 126 1.13 -5.77 -4.86
C GLN A 126 0.53 -7.09 -4.37
N ILE A 127 0.07 -7.15 -3.12
CA ILE A 127 -0.62 -8.32 -2.57
C ILE A 127 -1.85 -8.66 -3.43
N LEU A 128 -2.73 -7.69 -3.70
CA LEU A 128 -3.94 -7.90 -4.49
C LEU A 128 -3.63 -8.41 -5.91
N ARG A 129 -2.67 -7.77 -6.60
CA ARG A 129 -2.24 -8.20 -7.95
C ARG A 129 -1.67 -9.62 -7.96
N ASN A 130 -0.85 -9.96 -6.98
CA ASN A 130 -0.24 -11.29 -6.90
C ASN A 130 -1.25 -12.37 -6.50
N GLN A 131 -2.25 -12.03 -5.66
CA GLN A 131 -3.36 -12.92 -5.38
C GLN A 131 -4.15 -13.23 -6.67
N ALA A 132 -4.53 -12.20 -7.44
CA ALA A 132 -5.23 -12.37 -8.72
C ALA A 132 -4.40 -13.21 -9.71
N ALA A 133 -3.10 -12.92 -9.84
CA ALA A 133 -2.19 -13.68 -10.69
C ALA A 133 -2.08 -15.15 -10.25
N SER A 134 -1.91 -15.41 -8.96
CA SER A 134 -1.84 -16.78 -8.41
C SER A 134 -3.10 -17.58 -8.75
N HIS A 135 -4.29 -16.98 -8.63
CA HIS A 135 -5.56 -17.63 -9.01
C HIS A 135 -5.68 -17.90 -10.51
N ARG A 136 -5.22 -16.97 -11.37
CA ARG A 136 -5.17 -17.19 -12.83
C ARG A 136 -4.30 -18.39 -13.19
N TYR A 137 -3.07 -18.42 -12.68
CA TYR A 137 -2.15 -19.53 -12.97
C TYR A 137 -2.62 -20.84 -12.35
N HIS A 138 -3.24 -20.81 -11.18
CA HIS A 138 -3.86 -21.99 -10.56
C HIS A 138 -4.92 -22.62 -11.49
N ASN A 139 -5.74 -21.81 -12.14
CA ASN A 139 -6.76 -22.30 -13.08
C ASN A 139 -6.11 -22.89 -14.33
N GLN A 140 -5.08 -22.24 -14.87
CA GLN A 140 -4.36 -22.70 -16.07
C GLN A 140 -3.64 -24.04 -15.83
N VAL A 141 -2.95 -24.19 -14.70
CA VAL A 141 -2.31 -25.46 -14.34
C VAL A 141 -3.36 -26.54 -14.08
N SER A 142 -4.45 -26.24 -13.36
CA SER A 142 -5.52 -27.22 -13.11
C SER A 142 -6.20 -27.67 -14.40
N ALA A 143 -6.41 -26.78 -15.37
CA ALA A 143 -6.97 -27.13 -16.67
C ALA A 143 -6.01 -28.00 -17.49
N SER A 144 -4.72 -27.65 -17.51
CA SER A 144 -3.69 -28.41 -18.23
C SER A 144 -3.44 -29.79 -17.62
N GLU A 145 -3.49 -29.88 -16.30
CA GLU A 145 -3.39 -31.12 -15.53
C GLU A 145 -4.56 -32.06 -15.84
N ARG A 146 -5.81 -31.56 -15.88
CA ARG A 146 -6.97 -32.35 -16.30
C ARG A 146 -6.86 -32.80 -17.75
N ALA A 147 -6.47 -31.90 -18.65
CA ALA A 147 -6.28 -32.22 -20.06
C ALA A 147 -5.24 -33.34 -20.26
N LEU A 148 -4.14 -33.32 -19.49
CA LEU A 148 -3.15 -34.40 -19.52
C LEU A 148 -3.76 -35.71 -19.04
N ARG A 149 -4.45 -35.71 -17.89
CA ARG A 149 -5.10 -36.93 -17.36
C ARG A 149 -6.10 -37.53 -18.34
N ASP A 150 -6.92 -36.69 -18.98
CA ASP A 150 -7.93 -37.15 -19.93
C ASP A 150 -7.31 -37.68 -21.22
N HIS A 151 -6.25 -37.03 -21.74
CA HIS A 151 -5.47 -37.54 -22.87
C HIS A 151 -4.82 -38.90 -22.58
N MET A 152 -4.32 -39.08 -21.34
CA MET A 152 -3.72 -40.34 -20.90
C MET A 152 -4.75 -41.47 -20.75
N ARG A 153 -6.02 -41.15 -20.44
CA ARG A 153 -7.11 -42.12 -20.27
C ARG A 153 -7.79 -42.55 -21.57
N THR A 154 -7.85 -41.68 -22.57
CA THR A 154 -8.73 -41.85 -23.76
C THR A 154 -8.13 -42.71 -24.88
N ALA A 155 -6.88 -43.17 -24.77
CA ALA A 155 -6.23 -43.90 -25.85
C ALA A 155 -6.31 -45.42 -25.73
N ASN A 156 -7.00 -46.03 -26.70
CA ASN A 156 -7.07 -47.49 -26.85
C ASN A 156 -5.78 -48.09 -27.47
N ARG A 157 -5.02 -47.29 -28.25
CA ARG A 157 -3.67 -47.60 -28.77
C ARG A 157 -2.79 -46.36 -28.72
N ARG A 158 -1.59 -46.48 -28.15
CA ARG A 158 -0.58 -45.41 -28.05
C ARG A 158 0.23 -45.31 -29.34
N SER A 159 -0.32 -44.62 -30.35
CA SER A 159 0.37 -44.38 -31.62
C SER A 159 1.46 -43.29 -31.51
N GLY A 160 2.33 -43.17 -32.51
CA GLY A 160 3.34 -42.09 -32.54
C GLY A 160 2.73 -40.68 -32.46
N ASN A 161 1.56 -40.47 -33.07
CA ASN A 161 0.83 -39.18 -32.96
C ASN A 161 0.28 -38.96 -31.55
N TRP A 162 -0.20 -40.02 -30.90
CA TRP A 162 -0.65 -39.95 -29.51
C TRP A 162 0.51 -39.60 -28.56
N ILE A 163 1.70 -40.17 -28.77
CA ILE A 163 2.90 -39.87 -27.97
C ILE A 163 3.30 -38.39 -28.14
N LYS A 164 3.35 -37.89 -29.38
CA LYS A 164 3.65 -36.47 -29.66
C LYS A 164 2.68 -35.53 -28.93
N GLU A 165 1.39 -35.86 -28.96
CA GLU A 165 0.39 -35.06 -28.27
C GLU A 165 0.50 -35.15 -26.74
N ALA A 166 0.83 -36.34 -26.20
CA ALA A 166 1.06 -36.52 -24.77
C ALA A 166 2.23 -35.65 -24.28
N VAL A 167 3.34 -35.61 -25.03
CA VAL A 167 4.48 -34.73 -24.76
C VAL A 167 4.04 -33.27 -24.82
N ARG A 168 3.31 -32.86 -25.86
CA ARG A 168 2.85 -31.47 -26.01
C ARG A 168 1.95 -31.00 -24.86
N VAL A 169 1.03 -31.84 -24.41
CA VAL A 169 0.12 -31.50 -23.30
C VAL A 169 0.87 -31.50 -21.97
N LYS A 170 1.83 -32.43 -21.78
CA LYS A 170 2.73 -32.43 -20.62
C LYS A 170 3.57 -31.15 -20.56
N ASP A 171 4.24 -30.77 -21.64
CA ASP A 171 5.09 -29.58 -21.69
C ASP A 171 4.29 -28.30 -21.38
N ARG A 172 3.04 -28.23 -21.85
CA ARG A 172 2.12 -27.15 -21.47
C ARG A 172 1.86 -27.14 -19.96
N MET A 173 1.49 -28.28 -19.37
CA MET A 173 1.25 -28.39 -17.93
C MET A 173 2.49 -27.97 -17.12
N GLU A 174 3.69 -28.40 -17.52
CA GLU A 174 4.94 -28.04 -16.85
C GLU A 174 5.20 -26.53 -16.88
N LYS A 175 4.96 -25.90 -18.04
CA LYS A 175 5.09 -24.44 -18.18
C LYS A 175 4.11 -23.70 -17.27
N GLU A 176 2.82 -24.06 -17.31
CA GLU A 176 1.79 -23.42 -16.48
C GLU A 176 2.06 -23.64 -14.98
N TYR A 177 2.58 -24.82 -14.61
CA TYR A 177 3.00 -25.09 -13.23
C TYR A 177 4.19 -24.25 -12.80
N PHE A 178 5.17 -24.04 -13.69
CA PHE A 178 6.31 -23.15 -13.43
C PHE A 178 5.85 -21.71 -13.17
N ASP A 179 4.97 -21.18 -14.02
CA ASP A 179 4.42 -19.82 -13.89
C ASP A 179 3.60 -19.68 -12.60
N TYR A 180 2.79 -20.69 -12.26
CA TYR A 180 2.07 -20.76 -10.98
C TYR A 180 3.03 -20.71 -9.79
N ARG A 181 4.11 -21.50 -9.81
CA ARG A 181 5.08 -21.57 -8.71
C ARG A 181 5.78 -20.24 -8.46
N ILE A 182 6.13 -19.51 -9.51
CA ILE A 182 6.73 -18.17 -9.38
C ILE A 182 5.72 -17.21 -8.74
N SER A 183 4.49 -17.20 -9.24
CA SER A 183 3.45 -16.29 -8.76
C SER A 183 3.08 -16.55 -7.29
N VAL A 184 2.90 -17.82 -6.92
CA VAL A 184 2.51 -18.20 -5.56
C VAL A 184 3.64 -17.97 -4.53
N ASP A 185 4.91 -18.13 -4.93
CA ASP A 185 6.06 -17.78 -4.09
C ASP A 185 6.15 -16.27 -3.88
N ALA A 186 6.01 -15.47 -4.95
CA ALA A 186 5.97 -14.02 -4.86
C ALA A 186 4.84 -13.53 -3.94
N PHE A 187 3.65 -14.12 -4.07
CA PHE A 187 2.53 -13.82 -3.18
C PHE A 187 2.83 -14.18 -1.72
N GLY A 188 3.40 -15.36 -1.47
CA GLY A 188 3.79 -15.80 -0.14
C GLY A 188 4.80 -14.88 0.55
N ARG A 189 5.79 -14.37 -0.20
CA ARG A 189 6.79 -13.41 0.29
C ARG A 189 6.19 -12.04 0.61
N LEU A 190 5.24 -11.57 -0.21
CA LEU A 190 4.54 -10.31 0.08
C LEU A 190 3.76 -10.40 1.39
N LEU A 191 3.02 -11.49 1.61
CA LEU A 191 2.31 -11.73 2.87
C LEU A 191 3.25 -11.86 4.07
N GLU A 192 4.45 -12.41 3.86
CA GLU A 192 5.49 -12.48 4.89
C GLU A 192 6.06 -11.11 5.26
N SER A 193 6.22 -10.23 4.28
CA SER A 193 6.74 -8.86 4.48
C SER A 193 5.72 -7.88 5.05
N TYR A 194 4.42 -8.18 4.93
CA TYR A 194 3.31 -7.30 5.32
C TYR A 194 3.40 -6.77 6.78
N PRO A 195 3.74 -7.58 7.80
CA PRO A 195 3.83 -7.08 9.18
C PRO A 195 4.82 -5.92 9.35
N ALA A 196 5.91 -5.90 8.58
CA ALA A 196 6.92 -4.84 8.67
C ALA A 196 6.37 -3.50 8.15
N THR A 197 5.67 -3.50 7.01
CA THR A 197 5.07 -2.29 6.43
C THR A 197 3.88 -1.82 7.26
N ARG A 198 3.06 -2.75 7.75
CA ARG A 198 1.97 -2.47 8.70
C ARG A 198 2.48 -1.79 9.96
N LYS A 199 3.54 -2.30 10.58
CA LYS A 199 4.09 -1.73 11.83
C LYS A 199 4.54 -0.28 11.66
N LYS A 200 5.19 0.05 10.53
CA LYS A 200 5.62 1.43 10.24
C LYS A 200 4.43 2.39 10.20
N LEU A 201 3.37 2.02 9.49
CA LEU A 201 2.18 2.87 9.35
C LEU A 201 1.33 2.90 10.64
N ALA A 202 1.28 1.81 11.39
CA ALA A 202 0.54 1.72 12.66
C ALA A 202 1.02 2.77 13.68
N LEU A 203 2.30 3.16 13.65
CA LEU A 203 2.86 4.21 14.48
C LEU A 203 2.29 5.62 14.15
N GLN A 204 1.73 5.80 12.96
CA GLN A 204 1.22 7.09 12.47
C GLN A 204 -0.31 7.20 12.56
N VAL A 205 -1.03 6.12 12.26
CA VAL A 205 -2.51 6.14 12.16
C VAL A 205 -3.22 5.21 13.16
N GLY A 206 -2.47 4.41 13.92
CA GLY A 206 -3.01 3.40 14.83
C GLY A 206 -3.26 2.05 14.15
N ALA A 207 -3.03 0.97 14.88
CA ALA A 207 -3.06 -0.40 14.36
C ALA A 207 -4.47 -0.90 13.97
N GLY A 208 -5.53 -0.33 14.56
CA GLY A 208 -6.92 -0.76 14.35
C GLY A 208 -7.50 -0.38 12.99
N LEU A 209 -6.82 0.48 12.22
CA LEU A 209 -7.21 0.84 10.86
C LEU A 209 -6.61 -0.07 9.78
N LEU A 210 -5.68 -0.94 10.18
CA LEU A 210 -4.91 -1.79 9.27
C LEU A 210 -5.36 -3.23 9.42
N VAL A 211 -5.22 -4.01 8.35
CA VAL A 211 -5.51 -5.44 8.40
C VAL A 211 -4.64 -6.12 9.45
N GLU A 212 -5.24 -7.01 10.23
CA GLU A 212 -4.52 -7.72 11.28
C GLU A 212 -3.45 -8.65 10.71
N GLU A 213 -2.30 -8.73 11.39
CA GLU A 213 -1.19 -9.60 10.98
C GLU A 213 -1.61 -11.07 10.97
N ALA A 214 -2.52 -11.47 11.87
CA ALA A 214 -3.07 -12.81 11.90
C ALA A 214 -3.84 -13.15 10.62
N VAL A 215 -4.55 -12.20 10.01
CA VAL A 215 -5.28 -12.41 8.75
C VAL A 215 -4.30 -12.67 7.61
N ALA A 216 -3.25 -11.84 7.48
CA ALA A 216 -2.20 -12.03 6.48
C ALA A 216 -1.41 -13.34 6.68
N ALA A 217 -1.07 -13.68 7.92
CA ALA A 217 -0.39 -14.94 8.25
C ALA A 217 -1.25 -16.16 7.92
N ASN A 218 -2.55 -16.12 8.20
CA ASN A 218 -3.47 -17.20 7.86
C ASN A 218 -3.65 -17.33 6.34
N ALA A 219 -3.72 -16.22 5.61
CA ALA A 219 -3.71 -16.25 4.15
C ALA A 219 -2.43 -16.92 3.61
N ARG A 220 -1.26 -16.56 4.15
CA ARG A 220 0.02 -17.16 3.75
C ARG A 220 0.03 -18.67 3.97
N LYS A 221 -0.44 -19.14 5.13
CA LYS A 221 -0.55 -20.59 5.41
C LYS A 221 -1.40 -21.31 4.36
N ARG A 222 -2.52 -20.72 3.95
CA ARG A 222 -3.42 -21.31 2.94
C ARG A 222 -2.82 -21.30 1.54
N VAL A 223 -2.17 -20.22 1.15
CA VAL A 223 -1.43 -20.11 -0.12
C VAL A 223 -0.36 -21.20 -0.20
N LEU A 224 0.43 -21.39 0.86
CA LEU A 224 1.45 -22.45 0.92
C LEU A 224 0.84 -23.85 0.90
N ALA A 225 -0.28 -24.07 1.60
CA ALA A 225 -0.99 -25.35 1.56
C ALA A 225 -1.56 -25.64 0.16
N SER A 226 -2.11 -24.64 -0.52
CA SER A 226 -2.61 -24.76 -1.89
C SER A 226 -1.48 -25.08 -2.86
N SER A 227 -0.35 -24.37 -2.75
CA SER A 227 0.84 -24.62 -3.56
C SER A 227 1.34 -26.07 -3.46
N ARG A 228 1.36 -26.63 -2.23
CA ARG A 228 1.71 -28.04 -2.01
C ARG A 228 0.73 -29.00 -2.68
N ARG A 229 -0.58 -28.77 -2.54
CA ARG A 229 -1.60 -29.60 -3.19
C ARG A 229 -1.45 -29.61 -4.71
N VAL A 230 -1.23 -28.44 -5.32
CA VAL A 230 -1.02 -28.33 -6.77
C VAL A 230 0.26 -29.04 -7.19
N ALA A 231 1.33 -28.97 -6.38
CA ALA A 231 2.56 -29.72 -6.64
C ALA A 231 2.31 -31.23 -6.63
N ASP A 232 1.56 -31.73 -5.66
CA ASP A 232 1.19 -33.15 -5.56
C ASP A 232 0.31 -33.59 -6.75
N ASP A 233 -0.63 -32.75 -7.18
CA ASP A 233 -1.49 -33.00 -8.35
C ASP A 233 -0.68 -33.10 -9.65
N VAL A 234 0.22 -32.13 -9.86
CA VAL A 234 1.12 -32.12 -11.02
C VAL A 234 2.05 -33.33 -11.00
N GLU A 235 2.58 -33.71 -9.85
CA GLU A 235 3.45 -34.89 -9.72
C GLU A 235 2.69 -36.19 -10.06
N ARG A 236 1.44 -36.33 -9.59
CA ARG A 236 0.60 -37.46 -9.99
C ARG A 236 0.35 -37.48 -11.50
N ALA A 237 0.11 -36.32 -12.11
CA ALA A 237 -0.07 -36.22 -13.56
C ALA A 237 1.21 -36.54 -14.35
N ARG A 238 2.39 -36.17 -13.85
CA ARG A 238 3.70 -36.56 -14.41
C ARG A 238 3.89 -38.07 -14.40
N GLN A 239 3.55 -38.73 -13.30
CA GLN A 239 3.68 -40.18 -13.16
C GLN A 239 2.77 -40.94 -14.14
N LEU A 240 1.57 -40.42 -14.40
CA LEU A 240 0.70 -40.97 -15.45
C LEU A 240 1.34 -40.85 -16.84
N ALA A 241 1.98 -39.72 -17.12
CA ALA A 241 2.63 -39.43 -18.39
C ALA A 241 4.07 -39.96 -18.51
N ALA A 242 4.56 -40.70 -17.51
CA ALA A 242 5.82 -41.43 -17.58
C ALA A 242 5.62 -42.65 -18.50
N VAL A 243 5.60 -42.40 -19.81
CA VAL A 243 5.57 -43.45 -20.83
C VAL A 243 6.98 -44.04 -20.93
N HIS A 244 7.14 -45.29 -20.47
CA HIS A 244 8.26 -46.15 -20.84
C HIS A 244 8.03 -46.72 -22.25
#